data_AF-A0A353ZPS2-F1
#
_entry.id   AF-A0A353ZPS2-F1
#
_cell.length_a   1.000
_cell.length_b   1.000
_cell.length_c   1.000
_cell.angle_alpha   90.00
_cell.angle_beta   90.00
_cell.angle_gamma   90.00
#
_symmetry.space_group_name_H-M   'P 1'
#
loop_
_entity.id
_entity.type
_entity.pdbx_description
1 polymer ?
#
loop_
_entity_poly.entity_id
_entity_poly.type
_entity_poly.pdbx_seq_one_letter_code
_entity_poly.pdbx_strand_id
1 'polypeptide(L)' 'AKLLTEIGEIGVNVEDLRLDHSSGQNVGMVELSVLPNMHDHLIEALNDRGWRVLQ' A
#
# COMPACT_ATOMS: atom_id res chain seq x y z
N ALA A 1 -1.60 -12.02 4.63
CA ALA A 1 -1.48 -10.89 3.68
C ALA A 1 -2.07 -9.61 4.31
N LYS A 2 -1.36 -8.99 5.25
CA LYS A 2 -1.90 -7.90 6.10
C LYS A 2 -2.27 -6.66 5.29
N LEU A 3 -1.35 -6.16 4.45
CA LEU A 3 -1.54 -4.95 3.64
C LEU A 3 -2.84 -5.00 2.82
N LEU A 4 -3.02 -6.02 1.98
CA LEU A 4 -4.21 -6.15 1.13
C LEU A 4 -5.52 -6.30 1.92
N THR A 5 -5.47 -6.93 3.10
CA THR A 5 -6.65 -7.04 3.97
C THR A 5 -7.07 -5.66 4.47
N GLU A 6 -6.12 -4.87 4.95
CA GLU A 6 -6.40 -3.53 5.46
C GLU A 6 -6.85 -2.57 4.35
N ILE A 7 -6.27 -2.68 3.14
CA ILE A 7 -6.75 -1.92 1.97
C ILE A 7 -8.22 -2.25 1.67
N GLY A 8 -8.59 -3.53 1.75
CA GLY A 8 -9.99 -3.95 1.61
C GLY A 8 -10.92 -3.40 2.70
N GLU A 9 -10.45 -3.33 3.95
CA GLU A 9 -11.21 -2.71 5.06
C GLU A 9 -11.35 -1.19 4.91
N ILE A 10 -10.36 -0.52 4.30
CA ILE A 10 -10.43 0.90 3.94
C ILE A 10 -11.41 1.13 2.78
N GLY A 11 -11.72 0.08 2.00
CA GLY A 11 -12.64 0.15 0.87
C GLY A 11 -12.02 0.74 -0.39
N VAL A 12 -10.69 0.63 -0.54
CA VAL A 12 -9.96 1.09 -1.73
C VAL A 12 -9.68 -0.09 -2.66
N ASN A 13 -9.98 0.09 -3.95
CA ASN A 13 -9.60 -0.89 -4.97
C ASN A 13 -8.14 -0.71 -5.38
N VAL A 14 -7.42 -1.82 -5.55
CA VAL A 14 -6.05 -1.85 -6.10
C VAL A 14 -6.12 -2.17 -7.58
N GLU A 15 -5.59 -1.28 -8.41
CA GLU A 15 -5.56 -1.42 -9.87
C GLU A 15 -4.34 -2.22 -10.34
N ASP A 16 -3.20 -2.05 -9.67
CA ASP A 16 -1.97 -2.79 -9.94
C ASP A 16 -1.14 -2.93 -8.67
N LEU A 17 -0.35 -4.01 -8.58
CA LEU A 17 0.52 -4.30 -7.45
C LEU A 17 1.84 -4.92 -7.90
N ARG A 18 2.95 -4.36 -7.43
CA ARG A 18 4.30 -4.89 -7.65
C ARG A 18 5.01 -5.08 -6.32
N LEU A 19 5.75 -6.18 -6.21
CA LEU A 19 6.51 -6.55 -5.02
C LEU A 19 7.99 -6.59 -5.39
N ASP A 20 8.79 -5.76 -4.75
CA ASP A 20 10.25 -5.84 -4.83
C ASP A 20 10.78 -6.56 -3.58
N HIS A 21 11.46 -7.68 -3.82
CA HIS A 21 12.20 -8.44 -2.82
C HIS A 21 13.66 -8.55 -3.24
N SER A 22 14.35 -7.42 -3.34
CA SER A 22 15.80 -7.40 -3.52
C SER A 22 16.48 -8.14 -2.36
N SER A 23 17.29 -9.14 -2.68
CA SER A 23 17.95 -10.06 -1.73
C SER A 23 19.00 -9.42 -0.81
N GLY A 24 19.09 -8.08 -0.79
CA GLY A 24 19.99 -7.29 0.05
C GLY A 24 19.32 -6.37 1.07
N GLN A 25 17.98 -6.25 1.06
CA GLN A 25 17.24 -5.44 2.04
C GLN A 25 16.25 -6.31 2.84
N ASN A 26 16.25 -6.16 4.16
CA ASN A 26 15.34 -6.89 5.06
C ASN A 26 13.88 -6.42 4.98
N VAL A 27 13.54 -5.56 4.03
CA VAL A 27 12.21 -4.96 3.89
C VAL A 27 11.74 -5.17 2.45
N GLY A 28 10.56 -5.77 2.29
CA GLY A 28 9.91 -5.84 0.99
C GLY A 28 9.26 -4.50 0.65
N MET A 29 9.44 -4.03 -0.58
CA MET A 29 8.73 -2.84 -1.08
C MET A 29 7.48 -3.29 -1.84
N VAL A 30 6.37 -2.58 -1.63
CA VAL A 30 5.15 -2.77 -2.40
C VAL A 30 4.84 -1.47 -3.11
N GLU A 31 4.73 -1.53 -4.43
CA GLU A 31 4.21 -0.44 -5.26
C GLU A 31 2.77 -0.78 -5.64
N LEU A 32 1.88 0.19 -5.49
CA LEU A 32 0.43 0.03 -5.65
C LEU A 32 -0.08 1.14 -6.57
N SER A 33 -0.98 0.80 -7.49
CA SER A 33 -1.78 1.78 -8.22
C SER A 33 -3.22 1.74 -7.74
N VAL A 34 -3.84 2.91 -7.58
CA VAL A 34 -5.25 3.08 -7.20
C VAL A 34 -5.88 4.18 -8.05
N LEU A 35 -7.20 4.32 -7.98
CA LEU A 35 -7.86 5.47 -8.60
C LEU A 35 -7.34 6.79 -8.02
N PRO A 36 -7.11 7.85 -8.83
CA PRO A 36 -6.51 9.10 -8.37
C PRO A 36 -7.24 9.76 -7.21
N ASN A 37 -8.58 9.66 -7.17
CA ASN A 37 -9.40 10.22 -6.10
C ASN A 37 -9.28 9.48 -4.76
N MET A 38 -8.70 8.28 -4.75
CA MET A 38 -8.47 7.46 -3.55
C MET A 38 -7.02 7.52 -3.06
N HIS A 39 -6.11 8.13 -3.83
CA HIS A 39 -4.67 8.17 -3.52
C HIS A 39 -4.39 8.73 -2.13
N ASP A 40 -4.79 9.98 -1.87
CA ASP A 40 -4.49 10.66 -0.61
C ASP A 40 -5.19 9.98 0.58
N HIS A 41 -6.44 9.54 0.37
CA HIS A 41 -7.19 8.79 1.38
C HIS A 41 -6.48 7.50 1.79
N LEU A 42 -5.96 6.73 0.81
CA LEU A 42 -5.25 5.50 1.09
C LEU A 42 -3.95 5.76 1.86
N ILE A 43 -3.21 6.82 1.49
CA ILE A 43 -1.98 7.21 2.17
C ILE A 43 -2.25 7.53 3.64
N GLU A 44 -3.25 8.38 3.91
CA GLU A 44 -3.63 8.74 5.28
C GLU A 44 -4.04 7.51 6.09
N ALA A 45 -4.94 6.68 5.56
CA ALA A 45 -5.45 5.50 6.26
C ALA A 45 -4.36 4.45 6.54
N LEU A 46 -3.40 4.27 5.62
CA LEU A 46 -2.27 3.36 5.82
C LEU A 46 -1.27 3.92 6.84
N ASN A 47 -0.99 5.22 6.81
CA ASN A 47 -0.14 5.89 7.82
C ASN A 47 -0.75 5.77 9.23
N ASP A 48 -2.06 5.98 9.37
CA ASP A 48 -2.78 5.82 10.65
C ASP A 48 -2.72 4.38 11.19
N ARG A 49 -2.65 3.39 10.29
CA ARG A 49 -2.46 1.97 10.62
C ARG A 49 -0.99 1.58 10.84
N GLY A 50 -0.08 2.54 10.79
CA GLY A 50 1.34 2.36 11.07
C GLY A 50 2.18 1.86 9.89
N TRP A 51 1.64 1.89 8.67
CA TRP A 51 2.44 1.66 7.47
C TRP A 51 3.31 2.88 7.18
N ARG A 52 4.50 2.63 6.64
CA ARG A 52 5.32 3.69 6.08
C ARG A 52 5.04 3.77 4.58
N VAL A 53 4.34 4.81 4.15
CA VAL A 53 4.10 5.08 2.74
C VAL A 53 5.14 6.08 2.23
N LEU A 54 5.72 5.82 1.05
CA LEU A 54 6.60 6.75 0.35
C LEU A 54 5.79 7.43 -0.76
N GLN A 55 6.00 8.74 -0.96
CA GLN A 55 5.40 9.54 -2.03
C GLN A 55 6.42 9.83 -3.13
#